data_AF-A0A0Q9NGX2-F1
#
_entry.id   AF-A0A0Q9NGX2-F1
#
_cell.length_a   1.000
_cell.length_b   1.000
_cell.length_c   1.000
_cell.angle_alpha   90.00
_cell.angle_beta   90.00
_cell.angle_gamma   90.00
#
_symmetry.space_group_name_H-M   'P 1'
#
loop_
_entity.id
_entity.type
_entity.pdbx_description
1 polymer ?
#
loop_
_entity_poly.entity_id
_entity_poly.type
_entity_poly.pdbx_seq_one_letter_code
_entity_poly.pdbx_strand_id
1 'polypeptide(L)'
;MLNFGGNNAGFQRLAGSPGALSNMVPYVDAANGSVVAFSGAIAVNNLPAGVYLFQVCFDVINTAGAPLAANIISTITLTTTASLTGTIVFSIRPTDVGAQPVRLSNGAAYAVTPNATVTWTSNIAGNPVIRNDAISVYLNMNVTQNAVYSVYISSAV
;
A
#
# COMPACT_ATOMS: atom_id res chain seq x y z
N MET A 1 6.22 -11.29 28.86
CA MET A 1 6.47 -12.01 27.59
C MET A 1 5.80 -11.20 26.49
N LEU A 2 6.57 -10.63 25.56
CA LEU A 2 6.02 -9.81 24.47
C LEU A 2 5.32 -10.76 23.49
N ASN A 3 3.98 -10.75 23.50
CA ASN A 3 3.17 -11.69 22.74
C ASN A 3 2.94 -11.13 21.33
N PHE A 4 3.63 -11.69 20.32
CA PHE A 4 3.34 -11.44 18.91
C PHE A 4 2.26 -12.40 18.39
N GLY A 5 1.07 -12.37 19.00
CA GLY A 5 -0.01 -13.28 18.63
C GLY A 5 -1.36 -12.87 19.19
N GLY A 6 -2.17 -12.19 18.39
CA GLY A 6 -3.61 -12.26 18.56
C GLY A 6 -4.08 -13.68 18.20
N ASN A 7 -5.02 -14.22 18.99
CA ASN A 7 -5.62 -15.54 18.80
C ASN A 7 -6.18 -15.68 17.37
N ASN A 8 -5.46 -16.33 16.46
CA ASN A 8 -5.92 -16.62 15.10
C ASN A 8 -5.51 -18.03 14.68
N ALA A 9 -6.49 -18.84 14.31
CA ALA A 9 -6.30 -19.94 13.39
C ALA A 9 -6.10 -19.36 11.98
N GLY A 10 -4.85 -19.24 11.51
CA GLY A 10 -4.55 -18.74 10.15
C GLY A 10 -3.20 -18.02 10.02
N PHE A 11 -2.77 -17.85 8.76
CA PHE A 11 -1.45 -17.43 8.29
C PHE A 11 -0.83 -16.19 8.97
N GLN A 12 0.49 -16.23 9.08
CA GLN A 12 1.34 -15.26 9.76
C GLN A 12 1.56 -14.00 8.91
N ARG A 13 1.37 -12.82 9.53
CA ARG A 13 1.48 -11.49 8.92
C ARG A 13 2.95 -11.07 8.78
N LEU A 14 3.34 -10.56 7.61
CA LEU A 14 4.50 -9.67 7.45
C LEU A 14 4.00 -8.37 6.82
N ALA A 15 3.77 -7.34 7.62
CA ALA A 15 3.61 -5.98 7.13
C ALA A 15 4.07 -5.03 8.25
N GLY A 16 5.20 -4.36 8.03
CA GLY A 16 5.62 -3.17 8.79
C GLY A 16 5.44 -1.96 7.87
N SER A 17 4.82 -0.89 8.35
CA SER A 17 4.75 0.37 7.60
C SER A 17 4.69 1.58 8.54
N PRO A 18 5.70 2.47 8.49
CA PRO A 18 5.61 3.83 9.00
C PRO A 18 5.40 4.86 7.88
N GLY A 19 4.24 5.51 7.87
CA GLY A 19 4.15 6.94 7.57
C GLY A 19 4.02 7.72 8.88
N ALA A 20 4.22 9.04 8.87
CA ALA A 20 4.22 9.97 10.02
C ALA A 20 3.11 9.84 11.10
N LEU A 21 2.04 9.10 10.83
CA LEU A 21 0.90 8.86 11.72
C LEU A 21 0.66 7.36 12.03
N SER A 22 1.53 6.47 11.56
CA SER A 22 1.45 5.02 11.78
C SER A 22 2.46 4.63 12.88
N ASN A 23 1.99 4.25 14.06
CA ASN A 23 2.80 3.81 15.21
C ASN A 23 3.47 2.42 14.99
N MET A 24 3.91 2.10 13.76
CA MET A 24 4.46 0.79 13.41
C MET A 24 5.84 0.91 12.76
N VAL A 25 6.79 0.11 13.25
CA VAL A 25 8.20 0.05 12.81
C VAL A 25 8.29 -0.33 11.31
N PRO A 26 9.20 0.28 10.52
CA PRO A 26 9.41 -0.10 9.11
C PRO A 26 9.90 -1.52 8.98
N TYR A 27 9.64 -2.15 7.84
CA TYR A 27 10.35 -3.36 7.48
C TYR A 27 11.67 -2.97 6.81
N VAL A 28 12.71 -3.74 7.13
CA VAL A 28 14.04 -3.54 6.57
C VAL A 28 14.20 -4.50 5.41
N ASP A 29 14.50 -4.00 4.21
CA ASP A 29 14.72 -4.87 3.07
C ASP A 29 16.12 -5.51 3.13
N ALA A 30 16.17 -6.81 2.82
CA ALA A 30 17.42 -7.55 2.70
C ALA A 30 17.93 -7.57 1.26
N ALA A 31 17.13 -7.11 0.29
CA ALA A 31 17.44 -7.12 -1.12
C ALA A 31 17.94 -5.76 -1.65
N ASN A 32 18.47 -5.78 -2.87
CA ASN A 32 18.71 -4.61 -3.70
C ASN A 32 17.80 -4.74 -4.92
N GLY A 33 17.04 -3.72 -5.30
CA GLY A 33 16.08 -3.89 -6.39
C GLY A 33 15.08 -2.76 -6.59
N SER A 34 14.02 -3.11 -7.32
CA SER A 34 12.90 -2.23 -7.62
C SER A 34 11.64 -2.70 -6.90
N VAL A 35 10.74 -1.76 -6.62
CA VAL A 35 9.38 -2.11 -6.25
C VAL A 35 8.66 -2.58 -7.52
N VAL A 36 8.24 -3.85 -7.54
CA VAL A 36 7.69 -4.51 -8.72
C VAL A 36 6.19 -4.77 -8.65
N ALA A 37 5.59 -4.65 -7.47
CA ALA A 37 4.14 -4.66 -7.31
C ALA A 37 3.71 -4.05 -5.97
N PHE A 38 2.43 -3.70 -5.91
CA PHE A 38 1.73 -3.31 -4.69
C PHE A 38 0.36 -3.96 -4.66
N SER A 39 -0.09 -4.42 -3.50
CA SER A 39 -1.45 -4.88 -3.29
C SER A 39 -2.05 -4.30 -2.03
N GLY A 40 -3.36 -4.10 -2.05
CA GLY A 40 -4.11 -3.56 -0.93
C GLY A 40 -5.40 -4.33 -0.69
N ALA A 41 -5.73 -4.54 0.57
CA ALA A 41 -7.02 -5.00 1.05
C ALA A 41 -7.50 -4.05 2.15
N ILE A 42 -8.63 -3.38 1.94
CA ILE A 42 -9.05 -2.22 2.73
C ILE A 42 -10.52 -2.38 3.12
N ALA A 43 -10.82 -2.51 4.41
CA ALA A 43 -12.19 -2.54 4.89
C ALA A 43 -12.70 -1.11 5.08
N VAL A 44 -13.68 -0.71 4.29
CA VAL A 44 -14.22 0.64 4.23
C VAL A 44 -15.69 0.68 4.67
N ASN A 45 -16.07 1.77 5.32
CA ASN A 45 -17.45 2.09 5.65
C ASN A 45 -17.74 3.52 5.22
N ASN A 46 -18.56 3.67 4.19
CA ASN A 46 -18.92 4.95 3.58
C ASN A 46 -17.70 5.77 3.13
N LEU A 47 -16.69 5.11 2.54
CA LEU A 47 -15.54 5.81 1.96
C LEU A 47 -16.01 6.73 0.84
N PRO A 48 -15.85 8.06 0.94
CA PRO A 48 -16.34 8.99 -0.06
C PRO A 48 -15.73 8.77 -1.45
N ALA A 49 -16.39 9.30 -2.48
CA ALA A 49 -15.75 9.47 -3.79
C ALA A 49 -14.52 10.39 -3.64
N GLY A 50 -13.39 10.01 -4.24
CA GLY A 50 -12.14 10.75 -4.08
C GLY A 50 -10.92 10.05 -4.65
N VAL A 51 -9.78 10.67 -4.42
CA VAL A 51 -8.46 10.18 -4.84
C VAL A 51 -7.62 9.89 -3.61
N TYR A 52 -7.21 8.64 -3.46
CA TYR A 52 -6.48 8.14 -2.31
C TYR A 52 -5.09 7.70 -2.76
N LEU A 53 -4.05 8.26 -2.14
CA LEU A 53 -2.66 7.99 -2.52
C LEU A 53 -1.99 7.06 -1.52
N PHE A 54 -1.31 6.05 -2.05
CA PHE A 54 -0.42 5.17 -1.31
C PHE A 54 0.98 5.38 -1.89
N GLN A 55 1.92 5.80 -1.06
CA GLN A 55 3.29 6.11 -1.46
C GLN A 55 4.23 5.10 -0.84
N VAL A 56 4.86 4.28 -1.68
CA VAL A 56 5.94 3.39 -1.25
C VAL A 56 7.20 4.23 -1.12
N CYS A 57 7.77 4.24 0.08
CA CYS A 57 8.87 5.11 0.46
C CYS A 57 10.05 4.31 1.02
N PHE A 58 11.23 4.93 0.99
CA PHE A 58 12.42 4.44 1.68
C PHE A 58 13.04 5.55 2.54
N ASP A 59 13.59 5.16 3.68
CA ASP A 59 14.41 6.00 4.57
C ASP A 59 13.77 7.34 4.94
N VAL A 60 12.46 7.32 5.20
CA VAL A 60 11.73 8.48 5.71
C VAL A 60 12.15 8.73 7.16
N ILE A 61 12.61 9.94 7.46
CA ILE A 61 13.01 10.31 8.82
C ILE A 61 11.82 10.19 9.78
N ASN A 62 12.08 9.70 10.99
CA ASN A 62 11.05 9.39 11.99
C ASN A 62 10.24 10.60 12.49
N THR A 63 10.69 11.83 12.25
CA THR A 63 10.01 13.07 12.64
C THR A 63 9.28 13.76 11.49
N ALA A 64 9.36 13.23 10.26
CA ALA A 64 8.69 13.83 9.11
C ALA A 64 7.17 13.67 9.22
N GLY A 65 6.41 14.74 8.90
CA GLY A 65 4.96 14.70 8.77
C GLY A 65 4.45 14.04 7.48
N ALA A 66 5.31 13.97 6.46
CA ALA A 66 5.08 13.34 5.16
C ALA A 66 6.43 13.01 4.50
N PRO A 67 6.50 12.02 3.59
CA PRO A 67 7.74 11.73 2.87
C PRO A 67 8.14 12.91 1.96
N LEU A 68 9.45 13.17 1.85
CA LEU A 68 9.97 14.08 0.81
C LEU A 68 9.87 13.39 -0.55
N ALA A 69 9.77 14.16 -1.63
CA ALA A 69 9.69 13.62 -2.99
C ALA A 69 10.85 12.66 -3.31
N ALA A 70 12.05 12.93 -2.79
CA ALA A 70 13.22 12.08 -2.97
C ALA A 70 13.16 10.73 -2.22
N ASN A 71 12.24 10.57 -1.26
CA ASN A 71 12.02 9.33 -0.53
C ASN A 71 10.90 8.47 -1.14
N ILE A 72 10.17 8.97 -2.14
CA ILE A 72 9.02 8.28 -2.71
C ILE A 72 9.47 7.47 -3.92
N ILE A 73 9.45 6.14 -3.81
CA ILE A 73 9.79 5.23 -4.91
C ILE A 73 8.64 5.17 -5.91
N SER A 74 7.41 5.03 -5.41
CA SER A 74 6.23 4.84 -6.25
C SER A 74 4.97 5.36 -5.59
N THR A 75 4.06 5.89 -6.41
CA THR A 75 2.75 6.37 -5.99
C THR A 75 1.68 5.52 -6.66
N ILE A 76 0.86 4.89 -5.83
CA ILE A 76 -0.33 4.16 -6.22
C ILE A 76 -1.53 5.05 -5.94
N THR A 77 -2.39 5.21 -6.94
CA THR A 77 -3.57 6.07 -6.85
C THR A 77 -4.82 5.21 -6.94
N LEU A 78 -5.60 5.12 -5.87
CA LEU A 78 -6.96 4.57 -5.88
C LEU A 78 -7.93 5.73 -6.14
N THR A 79 -8.66 5.67 -7.23
CA THR A 79 -9.73 6.62 -7.53
C THR A 79 -11.06 5.96 -7.29
N THR A 80 -11.93 6.58 -6.49
CA THR A 80 -13.32 6.15 -6.30
C THR A 80 -14.27 7.21 -6.83
N THR A 81 -15.31 6.79 -7.54
CA THR A 81 -16.30 7.70 -8.17
C THR A 81 -17.64 7.74 -7.44
N ALA A 82 -17.83 6.86 -6.45
CA ALA A 82 -18.99 6.80 -5.59
C ALA A 82 -18.59 6.42 -4.16
N SER A 83 -19.50 6.60 -3.20
CA SER A 83 -19.28 6.13 -1.83
C SER A 83 -19.22 4.60 -1.79
N LEU A 84 -18.21 4.03 -1.13
CA LEU A 84 -17.97 2.59 -1.05
C LEU A 84 -18.04 2.08 0.40
N THR A 85 -18.73 0.96 0.57
CA THR A 85 -18.77 0.19 1.83
C THR A 85 -18.48 -1.28 1.51
N GLY A 86 -17.66 -1.92 2.34
CA GLY A 86 -17.22 -3.31 2.16
C GLY A 86 -15.70 -3.45 2.24
N THR A 87 -15.16 -4.54 1.68
CA THR A 87 -13.72 -4.75 1.54
C THR A 87 -13.29 -4.54 0.10
N ILE A 88 -12.47 -3.51 -0.11
CA ILE A 88 -11.80 -3.23 -1.38
C ILE A 88 -10.55 -4.09 -1.47
N VAL A 89 -10.30 -4.75 -2.61
CA VAL A 89 -9.04 -5.44 -2.89
C VAL A 89 -8.52 -5.09 -4.28
N PHE A 90 -7.21 -4.88 -4.39
CA PHE A 90 -6.54 -4.61 -5.66
C PHE A 90 -5.07 -5.01 -5.63
N SER A 91 -4.49 -5.14 -6.81
CA SER A 91 -3.05 -5.28 -7.04
C SER A 91 -2.67 -4.51 -8.29
N ILE A 92 -1.46 -3.96 -8.31
CA ILE A 92 -0.98 -3.12 -9.40
C ILE A 92 0.55 -3.26 -9.54
N ARG A 93 1.05 -3.15 -10.76
CA ARG A 93 2.47 -3.22 -11.13
C ARG A 93 2.90 -1.97 -11.89
N PRO A 94 4.20 -1.60 -11.89
CA PRO A 94 4.72 -0.49 -12.68
C PRO A 94 4.55 -0.69 -14.20
N THR A 95 4.41 -1.93 -14.65
CA THR A 95 4.20 -2.28 -16.08
C THR A 95 2.74 -2.20 -16.51
N ASP A 96 1.79 -2.05 -15.59
CA ASP A 96 0.38 -1.99 -15.93
C ASP A 96 0.07 -0.66 -16.61
N VAL A 97 -0.55 -0.73 -17.80
CA VAL A 97 -0.87 0.46 -18.59
C VAL A 97 -2.27 0.95 -18.25
N GLY A 98 -2.35 2.18 -17.73
CA GLY A 98 -3.63 2.83 -17.43
C GLY A 98 -4.33 2.30 -16.17
N ALA A 99 -5.61 2.62 -16.06
CA ALA A 99 -6.44 2.28 -14.90
C ALA A 99 -6.74 0.78 -14.83
N GLN A 100 -6.38 0.15 -13.73
CA GLN A 100 -6.64 -1.26 -13.45
C GLN A 100 -7.90 -1.45 -12.59
N PRO A 101 -8.60 -2.59 -12.76
CA PRO A 101 -9.83 -2.86 -12.03
C PRO A 101 -9.59 -3.08 -10.54
N VAL A 102 -10.54 -2.61 -9.74
CA VAL A 102 -10.60 -2.84 -8.29
C VAL A 102 -11.77 -3.79 -8.00
N ARG A 103 -11.61 -4.69 -7.03
CA ARG A 103 -12.69 -5.58 -6.59
C ARG A 103 -13.22 -5.14 -5.24
N LEU A 104 -14.53 -5.34 -5.03
CA LEU A 104 -15.23 -4.99 -3.80
C LEU A 104 -16.12 -6.17 -3.37
N SER A 105 -16.22 -6.39 -2.06
CA SER A 105 -17.23 -7.26 -1.45
C SER A 105 -17.86 -6.56 -0.25
N ASN A 106 -19.20 -6.60 -0.15
CA ASN A 106 -19.93 -6.16 1.03
C ASN A 106 -20.84 -7.28 1.56
N GLY A 107 -20.22 -8.37 2.04
CA GLY A 107 -20.94 -9.57 2.48
C GLY A 107 -21.30 -10.54 1.35
N ALA A 108 -20.71 -10.39 0.17
CA ALA A 108 -20.93 -11.24 -1.01
C ALA A 108 -19.59 -11.71 -1.63
N ALA A 109 -19.62 -12.41 -2.77
CA ALA A 109 -18.40 -12.71 -3.51
C ALA A 109 -17.72 -11.41 -4.02
N TYR A 110 -16.39 -11.40 -4.07
CA TYR A 110 -15.64 -10.26 -4.61
C TYR A 110 -15.86 -10.11 -6.12
N ALA A 111 -16.40 -8.98 -6.54
CA ALA A 111 -16.62 -8.63 -7.94
C ALA A 111 -15.86 -7.34 -8.30
N VAL A 112 -15.55 -7.16 -9.58
CA VAL A 112 -15.00 -5.88 -10.08
C VAL A 112 -16.06 -4.80 -9.87
N THR A 113 -15.68 -3.71 -9.22
CA THR A 113 -16.58 -2.55 -9.05
C THR A 113 -16.34 -1.54 -10.18
N PRO A 114 -17.39 -0.97 -10.78
CA PRO A 114 -17.23 0.11 -11.75
C PRO A 114 -16.85 1.45 -11.10
N ASN A 115 -16.94 1.53 -9.77
CA ASN A 115 -16.80 2.77 -9.01
C ASN A 115 -15.41 2.96 -8.41
N ALA A 116 -14.43 2.11 -8.76
CA ALA A 116 -13.06 2.27 -8.34
C ALA A 116 -12.06 1.73 -9.35
N THR A 117 -10.94 2.44 -9.49
CA THR A 117 -9.79 2.02 -10.29
C THR A 117 -8.49 2.31 -9.55
N VAL A 118 -7.43 1.58 -9.90
CA VAL A 118 -6.09 1.81 -9.37
C VAL A 118 -5.09 2.08 -10.49
N THR A 119 -4.19 3.04 -10.29
CA THR A 119 -3.07 3.33 -11.21
C THR A 119 -1.75 3.36 -10.46
N TRP A 120 -0.66 3.22 -11.20
CA TRP A 120 0.71 3.30 -10.71
C TRP A 120 1.50 4.41 -11.40
N THR A 121 2.31 5.10 -10.61
CA THR A 121 3.37 5.98 -11.11
C THR A 121 4.69 5.65 -10.40
N SER A 122 5.72 5.29 -11.17
CA SER A 122 7.08 5.17 -10.64
C SER A 122 7.70 6.56 -10.52
N ASN A 123 8.03 6.98 -9.31
CA ASN A 123 8.58 8.31 -9.04
C ASN A 123 10.11 8.32 -9.17
N ILE A 124 10.78 7.24 -8.77
CA ILE A 124 12.21 7.04 -8.95
C ILE A 124 12.41 5.85 -9.90
N ALA A 125 13.23 6.07 -10.94
CA ALA A 125 13.53 5.04 -11.94
C ALA A 125 14.64 4.08 -11.47
N GLY A 126 14.66 2.88 -12.04
CA GLY A 126 15.71 1.88 -11.78
C GLY A 126 15.48 1.09 -10.49
N ASN A 127 16.57 0.80 -9.77
CA ASN A 127 16.60 -0.04 -8.58
C ASN A 127 16.90 0.81 -7.33
N PRO A 128 15.95 1.63 -6.86
CA PRO A 128 16.19 2.56 -5.75
C PRO A 128 16.34 1.88 -4.40
N VAL A 129 15.87 0.64 -4.25
CA VAL A 129 15.97 -0.08 -2.97
C VAL A 129 17.33 -0.73 -2.84
N ILE A 130 18.00 -0.47 -1.72
CA ILE A 130 19.24 -1.13 -1.33
C ILE A 130 19.07 -1.85 0.00
N ARG A 131 20.00 -2.79 0.25
CA ARG A 131 20.02 -3.54 1.51
C ARG A 131 20.06 -2.59 2.71
N ASN A 132 19.18 -2.87 3.68
CA ASN A 132 18.96 -2.12 4.91
C ASN A 132 18.10 -0.86 4.78
N ASP A 133 17.54 -0.56 3.62
CA ASP A 133 16.57 0.52 3.50
C ASP A 133 15.35 0.25 4.39
N ALA A 134 14.91 1.30 5.08
CA ALA A 134 13.70 1.29 5.85
C ALA A 134 12.51 1.56 4.92
N ILE A 135 11.82 0.50 4.49
CA ILE A 135 10.71 0.61 3.55
C ILE A 135 9.40 0.87 4.30
N SER A 136 8.60 1.76 3.73
CA SER A 136 7.30 2.10 4.29
C SER A 136 6.24 2.46 3.24
N VAL A 137 4.99 2.50 3.69
CA VAL A 137 3.84 2.92 2.90
C VAL A 137 3.19 4.11 3.60
N TYR A 138 3.30 5.28 3.01
CA TYR A 138 2.62 6.49 3.46
C TYR A 138 1.25 6.63 2.76
N LEU A 139 0.24 7.05 3.53
CA LEU A 139 -1.08 7.37 3.00
C LEU A 139 -1.33 8.86 3.25
N ASN A 140 -1.76 9.58 2.22
CA ASN A 140 -2.05 11.01 2.35
C ASN A 140 -3.36 11.30 3.11
N MET A 141 -4.20 10.29 3.33
CA MET A 141 -5.51 10.45 3.98
C MET A 141 -5.98 9.17 4.66
N ASN A 142 -6.90 9.33 5.63
CA ASN A 142 -7.50 8.22 6.35
C ASN A 142 -8.56 7.50 5.50
N VAL A 143 -8.18 6.36 4.92
CA VAL A 143 -9.10 5.49 4.17
C VAL A 143 -9.89 4.58 5.13
N THR A 144 -9.24 4.06 6.17
CA THR A 144 -9.82 3.23 7.26
C THR A 144 -8.75 2.88 8.31
N GLN A 145 -9.15 2.28 9.44
CA GLN A 145 -8.25 1.67 10.44
C GLN A 145 -7.96 0.18 10.19
N ASN A 146 -8.72 -0.49 9.31
CA ASN A 146 -8.53 -1.91 9.00
C ASN A 146 -8.13 -2.10 7.53
N ALA A 147 -6.83 -2.22 7.29
CA ALA A 147 -6.28 -2.47 5.98
C ALA A 147 -4.98 -3.29 6.05
N VAL A 148 -4.66 -3.96 4.94
CA VAL A 148 -3.40 -4.66 4.71
C VAL A 148 -2.84 -4.21 3.37
N TYR A 149 -1.55 -3.89 3.35
CA TYR A 149 -0.80 -3.53 2.16
C TYR A 149 0.40 -4.47 2.04
N SER A 150 0.70 -4.91 0.81
CA SER A 150 1.91 -5.67 0.52
C SER A 150 2.73 -4.94 -0.54
N VAL A 151 4.01 -4.76 -0.27
CA VAL A 151 5.00 -4.21 -1.18
C VAL A 151 5.88 -5.36 -1.65
N TYR A 152 6.04 -5.50 -2.96
CA TYR A 152 6.87 -6.54 -3.55
C TYR A 152 8.14 -5.89 -4.12
N ILE A 153 9.29 -6.35 -3.64
CA ILE A 153 10.60 -5.90 -4.10
C ILE A 153 11.29 -7.06 -4.80
N SER A 154 11.92 -6.77 -5.93
CA SER A 154 12.70 -7.76 -6.67
C SER A 154 14.02 -7.17 -7.15
N SER A 155 15.08 -7.97 -7.03
CA SER A 155 16.39 -7.68 -7.64
C SER A 155 16.45 -8.06 -9.12
N ALA A 156 15.51 -8.89 -9.59
CA ALA A 156 15.31 -9.22 -10.99
C ALA A 156 14.13 -8.39 -11.51
N VAL A 157 14.38 -7.48 -12.45
CA VAL A 157 13.35 -6.69 -13.13
C VAL A 157 12.84 -7.47 -14.34
#